data_AF-A0A5E4LQM5-F1
#
_entry.id   AF-A0A5E4LQM5-F1
#
_cell.length_a   1.000
_cell.length_b   1.000
_cell.length_c   1.000
_cell.angle_alpha   90.00
_cell.angle_beta   90.00
_cell.angle_gamma   90.00
#
_symmetry.space_group_name_H-M   'P 1'
#
loop_
_entity.id
_entity.type
_entity.pdbx_description
1 polymer ?
#
loop_
_entity_poly.entity_id
_entity_poly.type
_entity_poly.pdbx_seq_one_letter_code
_entity_poly.pdbx_strand_id
1 'polypeptide(L)'
;MVALDIIDEENKAKIVTMWKNMSETDKAHFINQVALALSIWGSDEKGKKLVVEVLRFLSNNGTSTLADFGLYIEKVCEVKDAAGLTDKIRRAAKIIESYRIKNALSSEPHRDLDI
;
A
#
# COMPACT_ATOMS: atom_id res chain seq x y z
N MET A 1 -17.43 1.60 15.98
CA MET A 1 -16.71 2.74 15.39
C MET A 1 -15.49 2.18 14.70
N VAL A 2 -15.31 2.52 13.42
CA VAL A 2 -14.52 1.76 12.44
C VAL A 2 -13.06 2.21 12.44
N ALA A 3 -12.13 1.24 12.46
CA ALA A 3 -10.70 1.16 12.09
C ALA A 3 -9.90 2.37 11.55
N LEU A 4 -10.54 3.42 11.04
CA LEU A 4 -9.92 4.58 10.41
C LEU A 4 -9.30 5.58 11.40
N ASP A 5 -9.58 5.43 12.70
CA ASP A 5 -8.95 6.23 13.78
C ASP A 5 -7.48 5.85 14.03
N ILE A 6 -6.95 4.90 13.28
CA ILE A 6 -5.55 4.48 13.43
C ILE A 6 -4.62 5.43 12.68
N ILE A 7 -5.00 6.06 11.56
CA ILE A 7 -4.18 7.08 10.90
C ILE A 7 -4.45 8.43 11.56
N ASP A 8 -3.42 9.12 12.04
CA ASP A 8 -3.57 10.48 12.55
C ASP A 8 -4.07 11.45 11.45
N GLU A 9 -4.73 12.52 11.86
CA GLU A 9 -5.35 13.48 10.92
C GLU A 9 -4.32 14.13 9.97
N GLU A 10 -3.07 14.25 10.38
CA GLU A 10 -1.98 14.77 9.55
C GLU A 10 -1.68 13.83 8.37
N ASN A 11 -1.49 12.53 8.64
CA ASN A 11 -1.24 11.53 7.61
C ASN A 11 -2.45 11.36 6.69
N LYS A 12 -3.68 11.42 7.23
CA LYS A 12 -4.90 11.44 6.40
C LYS A 12 -4.89 12.61 5.43
N ALA A 13 -4.60 13.83 5.91
CA ALA A 13 -4.55 15.02 5.07
C ALA A 13 -3.48 14.93 3.98
N LYS A 14 -2.30 14.39 4.29
CA LYS A 14 -1.21 14.14 3.31
C LYS A 14 -1.66 13.17 2.23
N ILE A 15 -2.19 11.99 2.59
CA ILE A 15 -2.65 10.97 1.64
C ILE A 15 -3.77 11.52 0.75
N VAL A 16 -4.74 12.24 1.32
CA VAL A 16 -5.83 12.86 0.55
C VAL A 16 -5.30 13.91 -0.43
N THR A 17 -4.31 14.71 -0.02
CA THR A 17 -3.67 15.70 -0.89
C THR A 17 -2.92 15.02 -2.03
N MET A 18 -2.18 13.96 -1.73
CA MET A 18 -1.46 13.15 -2.73
C MET A 18 -2.45 12.53 -3.72
N TRP A 19 -3.52 11.90 -3.24
CA TRP A 19 -4.60 11.34 -4.05
C TRP A 19 -5.22 12.37 -4.99
N LYS A 20 -5.55 13.56 -4.49
CA LYS A 20 -6.17 14.62 -5.30
C LYS A 20 -5.27 15.10 -6.44
N ASN A 21 -3.96 15.07 -6.24
CA ASN A 21 -2.96 15.54 -7.21
C ASN A 21 -2.47 14.45 -8.17
N MET A 22 -2.94 13.20 -8.03
CA MET A 22 -2.60 12.11 -8.95
C MET A 22 -3.35 12.21 -10.27
N SER A 23 -2.74 11.68 -11.32
CA SER A 23 -3.43 11.42 -12.58
C SER A 23 -4.56 10.41 -12.38
N GLU A 24 -5.58 10.42 -13.24
CA GLU A 24 -6.65 9.42 -13.18
C GLU A 24 -6.13 7.99 -13.40
N THR A 25 -5.07 7.83 -14.19
CA THR A 25 -4.40 6.55 -14.40
C THR A 25 -3.76 6.04 -13.10
N ASP A 26 -3.04 6.90 -12.37
CA ASP A 26 -2.41 6.51 -11.10
C ASP A 26 -3.45 6.19 -10.02
N LYS A 27 -4.55 6.95 -9.97
CA LYS A 27 -5.69 6.66 -9.10
C LYS A 27 -6.26 5.27 -9.38
N ALA A 28 -6.42 4.91 -10.65
CA ALA A 28 -6.92 3.60 -11.04
C ALA A 28 -5.95 2.48 -10.64
N HIS A 29 -4.64 2.66 -10.84
CA HIS A 29 -3.65 1.67 -10.41
C HIS A 29 -3.67 1.47 -8.89
N PHE A 30 -3.73 2.55 -8.12
CA PHE A 30 -3.82 2.47 -6.66
C PHE A 30 -5.06 1.71 -6.18
N ILE A 31 -6.26 2.07 -6.67
CA ILE A 31 -7.50 1.40 -6.29
C ILE A 31 -7.41 -0.10 -6.57
N ASN A 32 -6.89 -0.47 -7.74
CA ASN A 32 -6.75 -1.87 -8.12
C ASN A 32 -5.78 -2.62 -7.20
N GLN A 33 -4.64 -2.02 -6.85
CA GLN A 33 -3.66 -2.65 -5.96
C GLN A 33 -4.20 -2.80 -4.52
N VAL A 34 -4.89 -1.80 -3.99
CA VAL A 34 -5.54 -1.86 -2.67
C VAL A 34 -6.66 -2.91 -2.67
N ALA A 35 -7.48 -2.96 -3.71
CA ALA A 35 -8.55 -3.95 -3.83
C ALA A 35 -8.00 -5.39 -3.91
N LEU A 36 -6.93 -5.61 -4.69
CA LEU A 36 -6.24 -6.89 -4.76
C LEU A 36 -5.66 -7.29 -3.40
N ALA A 37 -5.00 -6.37 -2.69
CA ALA A 37 -4.46 -6.62 -1.35
C ALA A 37 -5.56 -7.03 -0.36
N LEU A 38 -6.66 -6.27 -0.30
CA LEU A 38 -7.81 -6.57 0.57
C LEU A 38 -8.49 -7.89 0.20
N SER A 39 -8.54 -8.25 -1.09
CA SER A 39 -9.11 -9.53 -1.52
C SER A 39 -8.30 -10.75 -1.03
N ILE A 40 -7.02 -10.56 -0.73
CA ILE A 40 -6.10 -11.63 -0.33
C ILE A 40 -5.92 -11.68 1.19
N TRP A 41 -5.77 -10.53 1.84
CA TRP A 41 -5.61 -10.44 3.30
C TRP A 41 -6.94 -10.56 4.05
N GLY A 42 -8.04 -10.25 3.37
CA GLY A 42 -9.37 -10.13 3.95
C GLY A 42 -9.75 -8.68 4.15
N SER A 43 -11.04 -8.37 3.98
CA SER A 43 -11.63 -7.07 4.28
C SER A 43 -11.99 -6.92 5.77
N ASP A 44 -11.48 -7.83 6.60
CA ASP A 44 -11.63 -7.79 8.05
C ASP A 44 -10.74 -6.70 8.68
N GLU A 45 -10.85 -6.54 9.99
CA GLU A 45 -10.14 -5.51 10.73
C GLU A 45 -8.61 -5.65 10.62
N LYS A 46 -8.10 -6.87 10.43
CA LYS A 46 -6.66 -7.13 10.32
C LYS A 46 -6.14 -6.70 8.94
N GLY A 47 -6.84 -7.04 7.87
CA GLY A 47 -6.47 -6.59 6.52
C GLY A 47 -6.56 -5.07 6.35
N LYS A 48 -7.58 -4.44 6.94
CA LYS A 48 -7.69 -2.97 6.97
C LYS A 48 -6.53 -2.31 7.71
N LYS A 49 -6.10 -2.87 8.85
CA LYS A 49 -4.94 -2.37 9.61
C LYS A 49 -3.64 -2.43 8.80
N LEU A 50 -3.41 -3.52 8.05
CA LEU A 50 -2.27 -3.66 7.15
C LEU A 50 -2.27 -2.59 6.06
N VAL A 51 -3.41 -2.35 5.39
CA VAL A 51 -3.54 -1.27 4.40
C VAL A 51 -3.25 0.09 5.02
N VAL A 52 -3.82 0.37 6.19
CA VAL A 52 -3.59 1.60 6.95
C VAL A 52 -2.10 1.81 7.25
N GLU A 53 -1.40 0.75 7.63
CA GLU A 53 0.02 0.80 7.92
C GLU A 53 0.86 1.13 6.67
N VAL A 54 0.55 0.49 5.54
CA VAL A 54 1.19 0.80 4.25
C VAL A 54 0.95 2.26 3.86
N LEU A 55 -0.26 2.76 4.03
CA LEU A 55 -0.60 4.17 3.76
C LEU A 55 0.18 5.16 4.63
N ARG A 56 0.45 4.81 5.89
CA ARG A 56 1.30 5.62 6.78
C ARG A 56 2.73 5.70 6.28
N PHE A 57 3.31 4.57 5.85
CA PHE A 57 4.65 4.56 5.26
C PHE A 57 4.72 5.40 3.97
N LEU A 58 3.71 5.29 3.11
CA LEU A 58 3.61 6.12 1.90
C LEU A 58 3.59 7.62 2.25
N SER A 59 2.79 8.01 3.24
CA SER A 59 2.69 9.39 3.73
C SER A 59 4.02 9.91 4.30
N ASN A 60 4.67 9.11 5.16
CA ASN A 60 5.95 9.48 5.79
C ASN A 60 7.08 9.64 4.77
N ASN A 61 7.11 8.80 3.74
CA ASN A 61 8.16 8.85 2.72
C ASN A 61 7.87 9.91 1.64
N GLY A 62 6.69 10.53 1.66
CA GLY A 62 6.30 11.59 0.74
C GLY A 62 6.20 11.13 -0.72
N THR A 63 5.89 9.85 -0.97
CA THR A 63 5.76 9.33 -2.33
C THR A 63 4.50 9.84 -3.00
N SER A 64 4.62 10.69 -4.02
CA SER A 64 3.45 11.20 -4.74
C SER A 64 2.75 10.16 -5.61
N THR A 65 3.32 8.95 -5.73
CA THR A 65 2.72 7.86 -6.51
C THR A 65 2.33 6.73 -5.57
N LEU A 66 1.03 6.46 -5.50
CA LEU A 66 0.52 5.33 -4.75
C LEU A 66 0.48 4.05 -5.62
N ALA A 67 0.91 4.14 -6.88
CA ALA A 67 1.08 3.00 -7.79
C ALA A 67 2.19 2.04 -7.31
N ASP A 68 3.03 2.50 -6.38
CA ASP A 68 4.08 1.69 -5.75
C ASP A 68 3.56 0.92 -4.52
N PHE A 69 2.26 0.96 -4.20
CA PHE A 69 1.66 0.34 -3.00
C PHE A 69 2.12 -1.12 -2.81
N GLY A 70 2.26 -1.88 -3.90
CA GLY A 70 2.83 -3.24 -3.90
C GLY A 70 4.25 -3.36 -3.33
N LEU A 71 5.14 -2.41 -3.64
CA LEU A 71 6.53 -2.41 -3.18
C LEU A 71 6.63 -2.11 -1.68
N TYR A 72 5.79 -1.21 -1.18
CA TYR A 72 5.73 -0.88 0.25
C TYR A 72 5.20 -2.05 1.07
N ILE A 73 4.32 -2.87 0.49
CA ILE A 73 3.85 -4.11 1.12
C ILE A 73 5.00 -5.08 1.36
N GLU A 74 5.84 -5.30 0.35
CA GLU A 74 6.99 -6.21 0.46
C GLU A 74 7.93 -5.76 1.57
N LYS A 75 8.26 -4.47 1.62
CA LYS A 75 9.12 -3.93 2.69
C LYS A 75 8.51 -4.02 4.09
N VAL A 76 7.21 -3.77 4.25
CA VAL A 76 6.53 -3.95 5.55
C VAL A 76 6.63 -5.40 6.02
N CYS A 77 6.60 -6.36 5.09
CA CYS A 77 6.74 -7.78 5.43
C CYS A 77 8.16 -8.17 5.83
N GLU A 78 9.17 -7.56 5.23
CA GLU A 78 10.58 -7.80 5.55
C GLU A 78 10.94 -7.26 6.93
N VAL A 79 10.42 -6.08 7.31
CA VAL A 79 10.78 -5.41 8.57
C VAL A 79 10.09 -6.01 9.79
N LYS A 80 8.83 -6.46 9.66
CA LYS A 80 8.03 -6.85 10.84
C LYS A 80 8.11 -8.32 11.24
N ASP A 81 8.95 -9.12 10.59
CA ASP A 81 9.04 -10.59 10.73
C ASP A 81 7.67 -11.17 11.09
N ALA A 82 6.71 -11.01 10.16
CA ALA A 82 5.30 -11.28 10.40
C ALA A 82 5.06 -12.78 10.52
N ALA A 83 5.47 -13.33 11.67
CA ALA A 83 5.33 -14.72 12.07
C ALA A 83 3.82 -15.05 12.16
N GLY A 84 3.30 -15.62 11.07
CA GLY A 84 1.90 -16.08 10.96
C GLY A 84 1.05 -15.40 9.87
N LEU A 85 1.52 -14.33 9.21
CA LEU A 85 0.84 -13.64 8.10
C LEU A 85 1.52 -13.86 6.73
N THR A 86 2.58 -14.67 6.73
CA THR A 86 3.62 -14.71 5.70
C THR A 86 3.11 -15.17 4.34
N ASP A 87 2.25 -16.20 4.26
CA ASP A 87 1.87 -16.76 2.97
C ASP A 87 0.79 -15.95 2.23
N LYS A 88 -0.19 -15.40 2.96
CA LYS A 88 -1.21 -14.52 2.37
C LYS A 88 -0.58 -13.22 1.90
N ILE A 89 0.34 -12.64 2.68
CA ILE A 89 0.99 -11.41 2.26
C ILE A 89 1.97 -11.64 1.12
N ARG A 90 2.78 -12.71 1.17
CA ARG A 90 3.64 -13.11 0.04
C ARG A 90 2.84 -13.39 -1.23
N ARG A 91 1.63 -13.96 -1.11
CA ARG A 91 0.72 -14.15 -2.25
C ARG A 91 0.18 -12.82 -2.80
N ALA A 92 -0.17 -11.87 -1.93
CA ALA A 92 -0.59 -10.54 -2.33
C ALA A 92 0.53 -9.77 -3.04
N ALA A 93 1.72 -9.77 -2.47
CA ALA A 93 2.92 -9.19 -3.07
C ALA A 93 3.13 -9.73 -4.49
N LYS A 94 3.16 -11.06 -4.69
CA LYS A 94 3.30 -11.67 -6.02
C LYS A 94 2.20 -11.27 -7.02
N ILE A 95 0.95 -11.18 -6.58
CA ILE A 95 -0.18 -10.81 -7.45
C ILE A 95 -0.09 -9.33 -7.83
N ILE A 96 0.27 -8.47 -6.89
CA ILE A 96 0.46 -7.04 -7.13
C ILE A 96 1.68 -6.81 -8.03
N GLU A 97 2.76 -7.57 -7.85
CA GLU A 97 3.93 -7.56 -8.71
C GLU A 97 3.59 -7.99 -10.14
N SER A 98 2.77 -9.04 -10.29
CA SER A 98 2.27 -9.45 -11.61
C SER A 98 1.43 -8.35 -12.27
N TYR A 99 0.62 -7.63 -11.48
CA TYR A 99 -0.14 -6.46 -11.96
C TYR A 99 0.80 -5.33 -12.38
N ARG A 100 1.84 -5.05 -11.60
CA ARG A 100 2.87 -4.03 -11.88
C ARG A 100 3.56 -4.31 -13.22
N ILE A 101 4.04 -5.55 -13.41
CA ILE A 101 4.68 -6.01 -14.64
C ILE A 101 3.71 -5.90 -15.84
N LYS A 102 2.47 -6.37 -15.69
CA LYS A 102 1.46 -6.32 -16.76
C LYS A 102 1.16 -4.90 -17.24
N ASN A 103 1.24 -3.92 -16.34
CA ASN A 103 0.95 -2.52 -16.63
C ASN A 103 2.23 -1.67 -16.82
N ALA A 104 3.41 -2.31 -16.89
CA ALA A 104 4.71 -1.65 -17.05
C ALA A 104 4.97 -0.51 -16.04
N LEU A 105 4.52 -0.69 -14.79
CA LEU A 105 4.74 0.28 -13.71
C LEU A 105 6.17 0.16 -13.17
N SER A 106 6.75 1.25 -12.65
CA SER A 106 8.11 1.28 -12.09
C SER A 106 8.30 0.21 -11.00
N SER A 107 9.45 -0.47 -10.99
CA SER A 107 9.89 -1.35 -9.90
C SER A 107 10.67 -0.62 -8.81
N GLU A 108 11.12 0.59 -9.10
CA GLU A 108 11.85 1.41 -8.15
C GLU A 108 10.86 2.34 -7.44
N PRO A 109 10.78 2.28 -6.10
CA PRO A 109 10.04 3.29 -5.37
C PRO A 109 10.67 4.65 -5.68
N HIS A 110 9.84 5.66 -5.94
CA HIS A 110 10.30 6.99 -6.36
C HIS A 110 11.23 7.71 -5.37
N ARG A 111 11.37 7.17 -4.15
CA ARG A 111 12.34 7.59 -3.13
C ARG A 111 12.89 6.38 -2.41
N ASP A 112 14.13 6.49 -1.93
CA ASP A 112 14.71 5.54 -0.99
C ASP A 112 13.78 5.39 0.21
N LEU A 113 13.48 4.12 0.54
CA LEU A 113 12.60 3.81 1.65
C LEU A 113 13.46 3.72 2.90
N ASP A 114 13.72 4.88 3.50
CA ASP A 114 14.12 4.94 4.90
C ASP A 114 12.88 4.57 5.74
N ILE A 115 12.95 3.44 6.42
CA ILE A 115 11.89 2.89 7.29
C ILE A 115 12.30 3.11 8.73
#